data_AF-G1V6X8-F1
#
_entry.id   AF-G1V6X8-F1
#
_cell.length_a   1.000
_cell.length_b   1.000
_cell.length_c   1.000
_cell.angle_alpha   90.00
_cell.angle_beta   90.00
_cell.angle_gamma   90.00
#
_symmetry.space_group_name_H-M   'P 1'
#
loop_
_entity.id
_entity.type
_entity.pdbx_description
1 polymer ?
#
loop_
_entity_poly.entity_id
_entity_poly.type
_entity_poly.pdbx_seq_one_letter_code
_entity_poly.pdbx_strand_id
1 'polypeptide(L)' 'MKFRFDKPTCQNIRKSLRKEWIETNGLGDYASSSLICCNTRKYHGLLVADLESPAGR' A
#
# COMPACT_ATOMS: atom_id res chain seq x y z
N MET A 1 6.22 -12.41 10.74
CA MET A 1 6.82 -12.21 9.40
C MET A 1 7.77 -11.01 9.48
N LYS A 2 9.03 -11.10 9.00
CA LYS A 2 9.98 -9.97 9.04
C LYS A 2 10.13 -9.38 7.65
N PHE A 3 9.65 -8.15 7.45
CA PHE A 3 9.93 -7.37 6.24
C PHE A 3 11.28 -6.66 6.38
N ARG A 4 12.27 -7.09 5.61
CA ARG A 4 13.57 -6.41 5.52
C ARG A 4 13.93 -6.24 4.05
N PHE A 5 14.20 -5.00 3.67
CA PHE A 5 14.71 -4.65 2.35
C PHE A 5 16.12 -4.06 2.52
N ASP A 6 17.02 -4.38 1.61
CA ASP A 6 18.37 -3.82 1.56
C ASP A 6 18.35 -2.39 1.01
N LYS A 7 19.33 -1.59 1.43
CA LYS A 7 19.46 -0.18 1.01
C LYS A 7 19.45 0.00 -0.51
N PRO A 8 20.17 -0.81 -1.33
CA PRO A 8 20.11 -0.71 -2.78
C PRO A 8 18.71 -0.91 -3.37
N THR A 9 17.88 -1.80 -2.78
CA THR A 9 16.50 -1.99 -3.22
C THR A 9 15.64 -0.76 -2.93
N CYS A 10 15.77 -0.16 -1.73
CA CYS A 10 15.02 1.04 -1.38
C CYS A 10 15.42 2.28 -2.22
N GLN A 11 16.67 2.36 -2.67
CA GLN A 11 17.19 3.47 -3.49
C GLN A 11 16.97 3.30 -4.99
N ASN A 12 16.60 2.11 -5.46
CA ASN A 12 16.33 1.86 -6.87
C ASN A 12 14.82 1.91 -7.14
N ILE A 13 14.38 2.97 -7.82
CA ILE A 13 12.94 3.20 -8.07
C ILE A 13 12.26 2.03 -8.79
N ARG A 14 12.90 1.41 -9.78
CA ARG A 14 12.31 0.28 -10.52
C ARG A 14 12.15 -0.96 -9.63
N LYS A 15 13.06 -1.18 -8.69
CA LYS A 15 12.98 -2.29 -7.74
C LYS A 15 11.98 -1.98 -6.62
N SER A 16 12.00 -0.78 -6.05
CA SER A 16 11.14 -0.40 -4.93
C SER A 16 9.66 -0.32 -5.31
N LEU A 17 9.33 0.15 -6.53
CA LEU A 17 7.95 0.17 -7.03
C LEU A 17 7.32 -1.23 -7.19
N ARG A 18 8.14 -2.29 -7.27
CA ARG A 18 7.69 -3.68 -7.38
C ARG A 18 7.59 -4.40 -6.04
N LYS A 19 7.89 -3.72 -4.93
CA LYS A 19 7.70 -4.21 -3.57
C LYS A 19 6.50 -3.48 -3.00
N GLU A 20 5.44 -4.22 -2.71
CA GLU A 20 4.17 -3.67 -2.25
C GLU A 20 3.85 -4.23 -0.85
N TRP A 21 3.04 -3.48 -0.11
CA TRP A 21 2.52 -3.88 1.19
C TRP A 21 1.01 -3.65 1.21
N ILE A 22 0.33 -4.49 1.99
CA ILE A 22 -1.08 -4.35 2.32
C ILE A 22 -1.24 -4.71 3.79
N GLU A 23 -1.96 -3.87 4.52
CA GLU A 23 -2.35 -4.09 5.90
C GLU A 23 -3.87 -3.95 5.97
N THR A 24 -4.52 -4.93 6.57
CA THR A 24 -5.98 -4.99 6.72
C THR A 24 -6.32 -4.95 8.21
N ASN A 25 -7.41 -4.28 8.58
CA ASN A 25 -7.88 -4.30 9.98
C ASN A 25 -8.76 -5.52 10.31
N GLY A 26 -9.04 -6.39 9.34
CA GLY A 26 -9.90 -7.56 9.51
C GLY A 26 -11.41 -7.28 9.46
N LEU A 27 -11.82 -6.02 9.31
CA LEU A 27 -13.22 -5.59 9.22
C LEU A 27 -13.61 -5.15 7.80
N GLY A 28 -12.66 -5.09 6.88
CA GLY A 28 -12.88 -4.64 5.48
C GLY A 28 -11.99 -3.45 5.10
N ASP A 29 -11.53 -2.68 6.08
CA ASP A 29 -10.64 -1.55 5.84
C ASP A 29 -9.20 -2.02 5.58
N TYR A 30 -8.49 -1.26 4.75
CA TYR A 30 -7.10 -1.54 4.47
C TYR A 30 -6.29 -0.28 4.14
N ALA A 31 -4.97 -0.43 4.28
CA ALA A 31 -3.97 0.46 3.73
C ALA A 31 -3.02 -0.35 2.83
N SER A 32 -2.65 0.20 1.68
CA SER A 32 -1.69 -0.44 0.78
C SER A 32 -0.92 0.57 -0.06
N SER A 33 0.33 0.26 -0.36
CA SER A 33 1.14 1.02 -1.31
C SER A 33 2.38 0.23 -1.76
N SER A 34 3.21 0.86 -2.61
CA SER A 34 4.57 0.40 -2.83
C SER A 34 5.49 0.72 -1.63
N LEU A 35 6.69 0.16 -1.62
CA LEU A 35 7.71 0.35 -0.58
C LEU A 35 8.09 1.82 -0.37
N ILE A 36 7.94 2.64 -1.41
CA ILE A 36 8.23 4.09 -1.39
C ILE A 36 6.96 4.94 -1.40
N CYS A 37 5.82 4.37 -1.00
CA CYS A 37 4.52 5.06 -0.92
C CYS A 37 4.06 5.70 -2.25
N CYS A 38 4.45 5.12 -3.39
CA CYS A 38 4.02 5.55 -4.71
C CYS A 38 2.78 4.73 -5.16
N ASN A 39 1.74 5.45 -5.61
CA ASN A 39 0.48 4.86 -6.07
C ASN A 39 0.56 4.45 -7.55
N THR A 40 1.02 3.22 -7.80
CA THR A 40 1.14 2.62 -9.15
C THR A 40 -0.07 1.74 -9.54
N ARG A 41 -1.03 1.57 -8.63
CA ARG A 41 -2.22 0.72 -8.80
C ARG A 41 -3.47 1.50 -8.42
N LYS A 42 -4.61 1.17 -9.02
CA LYS A 42 -5.92 1.78 -8.72
C LYS A 42 -6.32 1.66 -7.23
N TYR A 43 -5.92 0.57 -6.59
CA TYR A 43 -6.33 0.23 -5.22
C TYR A 43 -5.30 0.60 -4.14
N HIS A 44 -4.17 1.22 -4.49
CA HIS A 44 -3.27 1.80 -3.49
C HIS A 44 -3.96 2.98 -2.80
N GLY A 45 -3.90 2.99 -1.47
CA GLY A 45 -4.54 3.98 -0.62
C GLY A 45 -4.06 3.82 0.81
N LEU A 46 -3.83 4.94 1.49
CA LEU A 46 -3.38 4.96 2.89
C LEU A 46 -4.53 4.81 3.89
N LEU A 47 -5.76 5.04 3.44
CA LEU A 47 -6.99 4.82 4.18
C LEU A 47 -8.08 4.46 3.19
N VAL A 48 -8.33 3.17 3.02
CA VAL A 48 -9.48 2.66 2.27
C VAL A 48 -10.41 2.02 3.27
N ALA A 49 -11.51 2.73 3.55
CA ALA A 49 -12.52 2.28 4.50
C ALA A 49 -13.68 1.59 3.78
N ASP A 50 -14.17 0.51 4.36
CA ASP A 50 -15.42 -0.12 4.02
C ASP A 50 -16.56 0.70 4.64
N LEU A 51 -17.17 1.54 3.82
CA LEU A 51 -18.25 2.42 4.23
C LEU A 51 -19.59 1.83 3.79
N GLU A 52 -20.60 1.86 4.66
CA GLU A 52 -21.98 1.46 4.32
C GLU A 52 -22.51 2.21 3.08
N SER A 53 -22.07 3.47 2.90
CA SER A 53 -22.33 4.26 1.71
C SER A 53 -21.10 5.09 1.32
N PRO A 54 -20.86 5.34 0.02
CA PRO A 54 -19.75 6.17 -0.42
C PRO A 54 -19.93 7.62 0.05
N ALA A 55 -18.93 8.18 0.73
CA ALA A 55 -18.94 9.61 1.04
C ALA A 55 -18.83 10.45 -0.24
N GLY A 56 -19.80 11.35 -0.47
CA GLY A 56 -19.72 12.37 -1.51
C GLY A 56 -19.97 11.88 -2.95
N ARG A 57 -20.88 10.92 -3.15
CA ARG A 57 -21.49 10.66 -4.47
C ARG A 57 -22.91 11.18 -4.54
#